data_AF-A0A1I1CMF2-F1
#
_entry.id   AF-A0A1I1CMF2-F1
#
_cell.length_a   1.000
_cell.length_b   1.000
_cell.length_c   1.000
_cell.angle_alpha   90.00
_cell.angle_beta   90.00
_cell.angle_gamma   90.00
#
_symmetry.space_group_name_H-M   'P 1'
#
loop_
_entity.id
_entity.type
_entity.pdbx_description
1 polymer ?
#
loop_
_entity_poly.entity_id
_entity_poly.type
_entity_poly.pdbx_seq_one_letter_code
_entity_poly.pdbx_strand_id
1 'polypeptide(L)'
;MDDVELSWSRWRRPLPTAAQQRHDVWLGLAVVAGAMVMTVLVNSMGAFAFGSAPSLTEQFAWGAAVTLPLVLRRRFPLAVLIVVGVLFIAAQARQTGDGLIPSVALFLAIYSVGAWERRRTVARWARVGVIVAMFAWLGVGLVKFLVSPSPEFEGAAGPLDPVLASVLYGIGLNLLFFLTAYFFGNLAWLSARRQAQLEDGAERLRRSQEQNTHGAIVAERVRIARDLHDVVAHHVSVMGVQAGAARRVFDGDADFARSTLATIEETARTAIGELRGLLGVLREEPEPPEPRSASPGLDQLPDLVAAARSTGLDVNYGVYGEHRAVPDAVAVSAYRVVQEALTNVVKHARARAADVRVRFLDAELEIEVTDDGLGEVGVAERTGGFGLVGMRERVAVHGGRLEAGPRQGGGYRVRAGFPTAAATVREELPAS
;
A
#
# COMPACT_ATOMS: atom_id res chain seq x y z
N MET A 1 2.33 9.97 27.09
CA MET A 1 1.96 8.55 26.87
C MET A 1 0.69 8.21 27.64
N ASP A 2 0.54 8.74 28.86
CA ASP A 2 -0.57 8.47 29.78
C ASP A 2 -1.97 8.86 29.28
N ASP A 3 -2.14 9.99 28.57
CA ASP A 3 -3.47 10.42 28.08
C ASP A 3 -4.09 9.47 27.04
N VAL A 4 -3.26 8.84 26.21
CA VAL A 4 -3.74 7.92 25.16
C VAL A 4 -4.23 6.62 25.80
N GLU A 5 -3.48 6.04 26.74
CA GLU A 5 -3.91 4.85 27.46
C GLU A 5 -5.16 5.08 28.30
N LEU A 6 -5.27 6.25 28.95
CA LEU A 6 -6.47 6.67 29.68
C LEU A 6 -7.69 6.77 28.77
N SER A 7 -7.53 7.25 27.52
CA SER A 7 -8.63 7.35 26.56
C SER A 7 -9.19 5.98 26.15
N TRP A 8 -8.33 4.98 25.95
CA TRP A 8 -8.72 3.63 25.56
C TRP A 8 -9.31 2.81 26.70
N SER A 9 -9.02 3.17 27.96
CA SER A 9 -9.67 2.58 29.13
C SER A 9 -11.19 2.84 29.15
N ARG A 10 -11.62 3.97 28.58
CA ARG A 10 -13.04 4.39 28.48
C ARG A 10 -13.66 4.09 27.12
N TRP A 11 -12.96 3.38 26.23
CA TRP A 11 -13.42 3.09 24.88
C TRP A 11 -14.78 2.37 24.91
N ARG A 12 -15.71 2.88 24.10
CA ARG A 12 -17.02 2.29 23.88
C ARG A 12 -17.14 1.91 22.43
N ARG A 13 -17.59 0.68 22.17
CA ARG A 13 -17.84 0.23 20.81
C ARG A 13 -18.84 1.16 20.10
N PRO A 14 -18.58 1.55 18.84
CA PRO A 14 -19.54 2.28 18.02
C PRO A 14 -20.84 1.50 17.81
N LEU A 15 -21.92 2.22 17.49
CA LEU A 15 -23.20 1.60 17.12
C LEU A 15 -23.05 0.79 15.81
N PRO A 16 -23.86 -0.25 15.61
CA PRO A 16 -23.78 -1.07 14.41
C PRO A 16 -24.15 -0.27 13.16
N THR A 17 -23.40 -0.48 12.08
CA THR A 17 -23.66 0.15 10.77
C THR A 17 -24.90 -0.42 10.10
N ALA A 18 -25.46 0.29 9.11
CA ALA A 18 -26.62 -0.20 8.35
C ALA A 18 -26.35 -1.56 7.67
N ALA A 19 -25.14 -1.77 7.13
CA ALA A 19 -24.73 -3.05 6.55
C ALA A 19 -24.72 -4.18 7.59
N GLN A 20 -24.22 -3.90 8.80
CA GLN A 20 -24.21 -4.85 9.90
C GLN A 20 -25.62 -5.24 10.36
N GLN A 21 -26.56 -4.28 10.38
CA GLN A 21 -27.96 -4.55 10.71
C GLN A 21 -28.64 -5.40 9.62
N ARG A 22 -28.35 -5.17 8.34
CA ARG A 22 -28.84 -6.04 7.24
C ARG A 22 -28.33 -7.47 7.39
N HIS A 23 -27.06 -7.66 7.76
CA HIS A 23 -26.52 -9.00 8.05
C HIS A 23 -27.19 -9.67 9.25
N ASP A 24 -27.60 -8.90 10.27
CA ASP A 24 -28.33 -9.47 11.41
C ASP A 24 -29.74 -9.95 11.01
N VAL A 25 -30.42 -9.27 10.08
CA VAL A 25 -31.69 -9.73 9.50
C VAL A 25 -31.50 -11.07 8.80
N TRP A 26 -30.51 -11.16 7.91
CA TRP A 26 -30.22 -12.41 7.19
C TRP A 26 -29.84 -13.56 8.11
N LEU A 27 -29.03 -13.29 9.13
CA LEU A 27 -28.73 -14.32 10.12
C LEU A 27 -29.98 -14.73 10.91
N GLY A 28 -30.81 -13.78 11.35
CA GLY A 28 -32.05 -14.09 12.05
C GLY A 28 -32.96 -15.00 11.22
N LEU A 29 -33.16 -14.68 9.93
CA LEU A 29 -33.92 -15.50 8.99
C LEU A 29 -33.29 -16.89 8.80
N ALA A 30 -31.96 -16.98 8.68
CA ALA A 30 -31.27 -18.26 8.53
C ALA A 30 -31.41 -19.15 9.78
N VAL A 31 -31.35 -18.56 10.98
CA VAL A 31 -31.53 -19.30 12.24
C VAL A 31 -32.99 -19.74 12.40
N VAL A 32 -33.97 -18.91 12.01
CA VAL A 32 -35.40 -19.30 11.97
C VAL A 32 -35.62 -20.48 11.02
N ALA A 33 -35.08 -20.40 9.80
CA ALA A 33 -35.19 -21.49 8.82
C ALA A 33 -34.52 -22.78 9.35
N GLY A 34 -33.34 -22.66 9.96
CA GLY A 34 -32.67 -23.76 10.65
C GLY A 34 -33.52 -24.36 11.78
N ALA A 35 -34.20 -23.52 12.58
CA ALA A 35 -35.15 -23.95 13.61
C ALA A 35 -36.27 -24.81 13.03
N MET A 36 -36.88 -24.35 11.92
CA MET A 36 -37.96 -25.07 11.26
C MET A 36 -37.48 -26.43 10.73
N VAL A 37 -36.33 -26.46 10.04
CA VAL A 37 -35.76 -27.71 9.51
C VAL A 37 -35.43 -28.68 10.64
N MET A 38 -34.73 -28.23 11.69
CA MET A 38 -34.39 -29.09 12.82
C MET A 38 -35.62 -29.60 13.57
N THR A 39 -36.63 -28.76 13.75
CA THR A 39 -37.91 -29.18 14.34
C THR A 39 -38.54 -30.32 13.53
N VAL A 40 -38.58 -30.21 12.19
CA VAL A 40 -39.09 -31.29 11.33
C VAL A 40 -38.27 -32.56 11.50
N LEU A 41 -36.94 -32.47 11.45
CA LEU A 41 -36.06 -33.63 11.60
C LEU A 41 -36.24 -34.33 12.96
N VAL A 42 -36.29 -33.57 14.05
CA VAL A 42 -36.51 -34.10 15.41
C VAL A 42 -37.87 -34.81 15.51
N ASN A 43 -38.93 -34.22 14.95
CA ASN A 43 -40.24 -34.85 14.91
C ASN A 43 -40.23 -36.13 14.05
N SER A 44 -39.55 -36.13 12.90
CA SER A 44 -39.44 -37.30 12.02
C SER A 44 -38.66 -38.46 12.64
N MET A 45 -37.65 -38.17 13.47
CA MET A 45 -36.91 -39.20 14.20
C MET A 45 -37.67 -39.73 15.43
N GLY A 46 -38.74 -39.05 15.87
CA GLY A 46 -39.35 -39.31 17.18
C GLY A 46 -38.41 -39.03 18.36
N ALA A 47 -37.32 -38.30 18.11
CA ALA A 47 -36.23 -38.08 19.05
C ALA A 47 -36.48 -36.83 19.92
N PHE A 48 -37.59 -36.82 20.65
CA PHE A 48 -37.99 -35.67 21.46
C PHE A 48 -37.10 -35.52 22.69
N ALA A 49 -36.45 -34.37 22.82
CA ALA A 49 -35.53 -34.11 23.93
C ALA A 49 -36.24 -34.04 25.31
N PHE A 50 -37.54 -33.76 25.35
CA PHE A 50 -38.27 -33.46 26.59
C PHE A 50 -39.57 -34.26 26.79
N GLY A 51 -39.83 -35.31 26.00
CA GLY A 51 -41.04 -36.13 26.12
C GLY A 51 -42.07 -35.88 25.01
N SER A 52 -43.34 -35.68 25.37
CA SER A 52 -44.41 -35.49 24.37
C SER A 52 -44.43 -34.05 23.85
N ALA A 53 -43.94 -33.88 22.62
CA ALA A 53 -43.90 -32.56 22.00
C ALA A 53 -45.31 -32.04 21.66
N PRO A 54 -45.55 -30.73 21.76
CA PRO A 54 -46.79 -30.11 21.31
C PRO A 54 -46.95 -30.20 19.79
N SER A 55 -48.09 -29.71 19.27
CA SER A 55 -48.34 -29.65 17.82
C SER A 55 -47.19 -28.98 17.06
N LEU A 56 -46.96 -29.42 15.81
CA LEU A 56 -45.86 -28.93 14.98
C LEU A 56 -45.95 -27.40 14.72
N THR A 57 -47.16 -26.85 14.66
CA THR A 57 -47.39 -25.40 14.56
C THR A 57 -46.96 -24.65 15.81
N GLU A 58 -47.22 -25.20 17.01
CA GLU A 58 -46.75 -24.63 18.28
C GLU A 58 -45.22 -24.70 18.38
N GLN A 59 -44.60 -25.80 17.93
CA GLN A 59 -43.14 -25.91 17.90
C GLN A 59 -42.49 -24.87 16.98
N PHE A 60 -43.04 -24.64 15.78
CA PHE A 60 -42.57 -23.57 14.89
C PHE A 60 -42.77 -22.18 15.47
N ALA A 61 -43.89 -21.94 16.16
CA ALA A 61 -44.13 -20.66 16.82
C ALA A 61 -43.07 -20.38 17.90
N TRP A 62 -42.73 -21.38 18.72
CA TRP A 62 -41.65 -21.27 19.70
C TRP A 62 -40.27 -21.08 19.05
N GLY A 63 -39.97 -21.85 18.01
CA GLY A 63 -38.72 -21.72 17.25
C GLY A 63 -38.54 -20.32 16.68
N ALA A 64 -39.59 -19.76 16.06
CA ALA A 64 -39.58 -18.39 15.57
C ALA A 64 -39.49 -17.35 16.72
N ALA A 65 -40.26 -17.52 17.80
CA ALA A 65 -40.26 -16.61 18.94
C ALA A 65 -38.88 -16.49 19.60
N VAL A 66 -38.17 -17.61 19.75
CA VAL A 66 -36.82 -17.64 20.36
C VAL A 66 -35.76 -17.03 19.44
N THR A 67 -35.91 -17.13 18.12
CA THR A 67 -34.85 -16.79 17.16
C THR A 67 -35.01 -15.41 16.52
N LEU A 68 -36.25 -14.93 16.29
CA LEU A 68 -36.53 -13.61 15.70
C LEU A 68 -35.91 -12.42 16.48
N PRO A 69 -35.86 -12.40 17.83
CA PRO A 69 -35.21 -11.32 18.57
C PRO A 69 -33.73 -11.14 18.19
N LEU A 70 -33.05 -12.15 17.65
CA LEU A 70 -31.65 -12.07 17.24
C LEU A 70 -31.39 -11.05 16.12
N VAL A 71 -32.42 -10.66 15.36
CA VAL A 71 -32.33 -9.58 14.36
C VAL A 71 -31.89 -8.27 15.00
N LEU A 72 -32.26 -8.04 16.27
CA LEU A 72 -31.93 -6.83 17.02
C LEU A 72 -30.71 -6.99 17.93
N ARG A 73 -29.99 -8.12 17.86
CA ARG A 73 -28.93 -8.50 18.82
C ARG A 73 -27.80 -7.48 18.96
N ARG A 74 -27.48 -6.71 17.91
CA ARG A 74 -26.41 -5.69 17.95
C ARG A 74 -26.92 -4.33 18.42
N ARG A 75 -28.20 -4.03 18.21
CA ARG A 75 -28.82 -2.75 18.59
C ARG A 75 -29.28 -2.75 20.04
N PHE A 76 -29.87 -3.86 20.49
CA PHE A 76 -30.40 -4.05 21.84
C PHE A 76 -29.93 -5.38 22.46
N PRO A 77 -28.61 -5.60 22.61
CA PRO A 77 -28.06 -6.89 23.03
C PRO A 77 -28.61 -7.37 24.38
N LEU A 78 -28.78 -6.49 25.36
CA LEU A 78 -29.31 -6.84 26.68
C LEU A 78 -30.78 -7.26 26.62
N ALA A 79 -31.62 -6.50 25.90
CA ALA A 79 -33.03 -6.83 25.76
C ALA A 79 -33.20 -8.19 25.05
N VAL A 80 -32.42 -8.42 23.99
CA VAL A 80 -32.41 -9.71 23.26
C VAL A 80 -31.97 -10.85 24.17
N LEU A 81 -30.91 -10.69 24.97
CA LEU A 81 -30.49 -11.73 25.93
C LEU A 81 -31.59 -12.09 26.93
N ILE A 82 -32.27 -11.10 27.49
CA ILE A 82 -33.35 -11.33 28.47
C ILE A 82 -34.53 -12.02 27.80
N VAL A 83 -34.99 -11.52 26.65
CA VAL A 83 -36.13 -12.09 25.91
C VAL A 83 -35.83 -13.52 25.47
N VAL A 84 -34.68 -13.77 24.84
CA VAL A 84 -34.28 -15.10 24.38
C VAL A 84 -34.11 -16.06 25.57
N GLY A 85 -33.52 -15.60 26.69
CA GLY A 85 -33.36 -16.42 27.89
C GLY A 85 -34.70 -16.83 28.52
N VAL A 86 -35.66 -15.89 28.61
CA VAL A 86 -37.02 -16.18 29.13
C VAL A 86 -37.75 -17.13 28.19
N LEU A 87 -37.72 -16.88 26.88
CA LEU A 87 -38.38 -17.75 25.89
C LEU A 87 -37.75 -19.14 25.83
N PHE A 88 -36.44 -19.26 26.03
CA PHE A 88 -35.73 -20.53 26.11
C PHE A 88 -36.21 -21.37 27.30
N ILE A 89 -36.28 -20.78 28.50
CA ILE A 89 -36.83 -21.47 29.69
C ILE A 89 -38.28 -21.88 29.43
N ALA A 90 -39.11 -20.97 28.91
CA ALA A 90 -40.52 -21.22 28.67
C ALA A 90 -40.75 -22.34 27.63
N ALA A 91 -39.98 -22.35 26.54
CA ALA A 91 -40.01 -23.41 25.52
C ALA A 91 -39.63 -24.77 26.11
N GLN A 92 -38.55 -24.84 26.90
CA GLN A 92 -38.17 -26.08 27.59
C GLN A 92 -39.21 -26.53 28.63
N ALA A 93 -39.78 -25.58 29.39
CA ALA A 93 -40.86 -25.88 30.33
C ALA A 93 -42.08 -26.48 29.63
N ARG A 94 -42.34 -26.02 28.40
CA ARG A 94 -43.40 -26.51 27.52
C ARG A 94 -43.04 -27.80 26.77
N GLN A 95 -41.81 -28.32 26.96
CA GLN A 95 -41.27 -29.53 26.33
C GLN A 95 -41.30 -29.45 24.79
N THR A 96 -40.99 -28.27 24.23
CA THR A 96 -40.82 -28.14 22.77
C THR A 96 -39.70 -29.06 22.30
N GLY A 97 -39.99 -29.94 21.33
CA GLY A 97 -39.17 -31.12 21.03
C GLY A 97 -37.71 -30.87 20.63
N ASP A 98 -37.39 -29.71 20.04
CA ASP A 98 -36.02 -29.34 19.62
C ASP A 98 -35.27 -28.56 20.72
N GLY A 99 -34.09 -29.07 21.11
CA GLY A 99 -33.18 -28.42 22.06
C GLY A 99 -31.98 -27.72 21.41
N LEU A 100 -31.65 -28.03 20.16
CA LEU A 100 -30.41 -27.57 19.52
C LEU A 100 -30.51 -26.10 19.11
N ILE A 101 -31.54 -25.73 18.35
CA ILE A 101 -31.64 -24.38 17.81
C ILE A 101 -31.95 -23.32 18.89
N PRO A 102 -32.82 -23.57 19.88
CA PRO A 102 -32.96 -22.68 21.03
C PRO A 102 -31.64 -22.47 21.78
N SER A 103 -30.80 -23.50 21.90
CA SER A 103 -29.46 -23.39 22.48
C SER A 103 -28.56 -22.50 21.62
N VAL A 104 -28.53 -22.68 20.29
CA VAL A 104 -27.78 -21.80 19.38
C VAL A 104 -28.25 -20.34 19.50
N ALA A 105 -29.55 -20.10 19.63
CA ALA A 105 -30.08 -18.75 19.82
C ALA A 105 -29.60 -18.11 21.13
N LEU A 106 -29.64 -18.86 22.23
CA LEU A 106 -29.13 -18.41 23.53
C LEU A 106 -27.62 -18.15 23.49
N PHE A 107 -26.84 -19.00 22.81
CA PHE A 107 -25.40 -18.79 22.58
C PHE A 107 -25.16 -17.44 21.90
N LEU A 108 -25.85 -17.19 20.79
CA LEU A 108 -25.72 -15.97 20.01
C LEU A 108 -26.13 -14.74 20.83
N ALA A 109 -27.12 -14.86 21.71
CA ALA A 109 -27.53 -13.77 22.59
C ALA A 109 -26.46 -13.44 23.65
N ILE A 110 -25.90 -14.46 24.32
CA ILE A 110 -24.81 -14.29 25.31
C ILE A 110 -23.56 -13.72 24.64
N TYR A 111 -23.19 -14.25 23.48
CA TYR A 111 -22.11 -13.74 22.64
C TYR A 111 -22.33 -12.27 22.29
N SER A 112 -23.54 -11.90 21.86
CA SER A 112 -23.88 -10.54 21.42
C SER A 112 -23.75 -9.52 22.54
N VAL A 113 -24.18 -9.84 23.76
CA VAL A 113 -23.93 -8.97 24.93
C VAL A 113 -22.45 -8.82 25.20
N GLY A 114 -21.67 -9.90 25.13
CA GLY A 114 -20.23 -9.83 25.32
C GLY A 114 -19.52 -8.95 24.29
N ALA A 115 -19.97 -9.02 23.04
CA ALA A 115 -19.36 -8.35 21.90
C ALA A 115 -19.81 -6.88 21.74
N TRP A 116 -21.09 -6.58 21.97
CA TRP A 116 -21.71 -5.30 21.57
C TRP A 116 -22.15 -4.40 22.72
N GLU A 117 -22.29 -4.93 23.95
CA GLU A 117 -22.68 -4.09 25.07
C GLU A 117 -21.58 -3.08 25.43
N ARG A 118 -21.96 -1.79 25.47
CA ARG A 118 -21.02 -0.67 25.65
C ARG A 118 -20.54 -0.58 27.10
N ARG A 119 -21.40 -0.92 28.07
CA ARG A 119 -21.06 -0.91 29.49
C ARG A 119 -20.58 -2.29 29.95
N ARG A 120 -19.26 -2.44 30.12
CA ARG A 120 -18.62 -3.74 30.46
C ARG A 120 -19.09 -4.34 31.78
N THR A 121 -19.38 -3.51 32.78
CA THR A 121 -19.93 -3.95 34.06
C THR A 121 -21.32 -4.58 33.87
N VAL A 122 -22.21 -3.90 33.14
CA VAL A 122 -23.56 -4.41 32.81
C VAL A 122 -23.45 -5.68 31.95
N ALA A 123 -22.58 -5.70 30.95
CA ALA A 123 -22.36 -6.88 30.10
C ALA A 123 -21.87 -8.11 30.89
N ARG A 124 -21.01 -7.90 31.90
CA ARG A 124 -20.50 -8.97 32.77
C ARG A 124 -21.63 -9.50 33.65
N TRP A 125 -22.28 -8.63 34.42
CA TRP A 125 -23.30 -9.04 35.38
C TRP A 125 -24.56 -9.59 34.73
N ALA A 126 -25.00 -9.05 33.59
CA ALA A 126 -26.14 -9.59 32.86
C ALA A 126 -25.86 -11.02 32.34
N ARG A 127 -24.68 -11.28 31.76
CA ARG A 127 -24.32 -12.62 31.29
C ARG A 127 -24.15 -13.59 32.46
N VAL A 128 -23.48 -13.18 33.54
CA VAL A 128 -23.35 -14.01 34.75
C VAL A 128 -24.71 -14.34 35.33
N GLY A 129 -25.60 -13.34 35.47
CA GLY A 129 -26.96 -13.54 35.98
C GLY A 129 -27.78 -14.51 35.14
N VAL A 130 -27.73 -14.39 33.81
CA VAL A 130 -28.41 -15.33 32.91
C VAL A 130 -27.79 -16.73 32.98
N ILE A 131 -26.46 -16.86 33.00
CA ILE A 131 -25.80 -18.16 33.15
C ILE A 131 -26.21 -18.84 34.46
N VAL A 132 -26.22 -18.10 35.58
CA VAL A 132 -26.69 -18.62 36.87
C VAL A 132 -28.15 -19.04 36.81
N ALA A 133 -29.03 -18.24 36.20
CA ALA A 133 -30.44 -18.60 36.02
C ALA A 133 -30.61 -19.85 35.13
N MET A 134 -29.79 -20.02 34.09
CA MET A 134 -29.78 -21.24 33.26
C MET A 134 -29.33 -22.46 34.05
N PHE A 135 -28.27 -22.36 34.84
CA PHE A 135 -27.82 -23.48 35.69
C PHE A 135 -28.84 -23.82 36.78
N ALA A 136 -29.53 -22.84 37.35
CA ALA A 136 -30.63 -23.09 38.27
C ALA A 136 -31.79 -23.84 37.58
N TRP A 137 -32.14 -23.45 36.36
CA TRP A 137 -33.14 -24.15 35.55
C TRP A 137 -32.72 -25.58 35.19
N LEU A 138 -31.47 -25.78 34.77
CA LEU A 138 -30.90 -27.10 34.51
C LEU A 138 -30.88 -27.97 35.78
N GLY A 139 -30.65 -27.36 36.95
CA GLY A 139 -30.74 -28.03 38.25
C GLY A 139 -32.14 -28.57 38.54
N VAL A 140 -33.20 -27.84 38.19
CA VAL A 140 -34.58 -28.34 38.29
C VAL A 140 -34.79 -29.54 37.35
N GLY A 141 -34.25 -29.47 36.13
CA GLY A 141 -34.27 -30.59 35.18
C GLY A 141 -33.53 -31.82 35.71
N LEU A 142 -32.37 -31.62 36.34
CA LEU A 142 -31.58 -32.67 36.98
C LEU A 142 -32.34 -33.34 38.13
N VAL A 143 -32.99 -32.56 39.00
CA VAL A 143 -33.81 -33.12 40.09
C VAL A 143 -34.96 -33.97 39.53
N LYS A 144 -35.66 -33.48 38.49
CA LYS A 144 -36.70 -34.26 37.81
C LYS A 144 -36.16 -35.56 37.22
N PHE A 145 -34.99 -35.50 36.60
CA PHE A 145 -34.32 -36.66 36.03
C PHE A 145 -33.95 -37.71 37.10
N LEU A 146 -33.41 -37.27 38.25
CA LEU A 146 -33.00 -38.16 39.35
C LEU A 146 -34.17 -38.77 40.13
N VAL A 147 -35.34 -38.12 40.15
CA VAL A 147 -36.55 -38.60 40.88
C VAL A 147 -37.48 -39.43 39.98
N SER A 148 -37.33 -39.33 38.66
CA SER A 148 -38.08 -40.16 37.71
C SER A 148 -37.53 -41.59 37.68
N PRO A 149 -38.35 -42.61 37.32
CA PRO A 149 -37.87 -43.98 37.20
C PRO A 149 -36.61 -44.05 36.33
N SER A 150 -35.58 -44.73 36.83
CA SER A 150 -34.27 -44.82 36.16
C SER A 150 -34.47 -45.28 34.72
N PRO A 151 -34.05 -44.51 33.70
CA PRO A 151 -34.09 -45.00 32.34
C PRO A 151 -33.20 -46.25 32.23
N GLU A 152 -33.68 -47.26 31.51
CA GLU A 152 -32.89 -48.47 31.25
C GLU A 152 -31.77 -48.10 30.26
N PHE A 153 -30.53 -48.07 30.75
CA PHE A 153 -29.35 -47.83 29.92
C PHE A 153 -28.85 -49.14 29.31
N GLU A 154 -29.71 -49.81 28.53
CA GLU A 154 -29.35 -51.05 27.83
C GLU A 154 -28.14 -50.78 26.90
N GLY A 155 -27.03 -51.48 27.15
CA GLY A 155 -25.80 -51.34 26.36
C GLY A 155 -24.75 -50.35 26.90
N ALA A 156 -24.93 -49.77 28.09
CA ALA A 156 -23.87 -48.98 28.73
C ALA A 156 -22.66 -49.86 29.11
N ALA A 157 -21.50 -49.58 28.51
CA ALA A 157 -20.26 -50.34 28.71
C ALA A 157 -19.12 -49.52 29.36
N GLY A 158 -19.44 -48.33 29.88
CA GLY A 158 -18.46 -47.42 30.49
C GLY A 158 -18.07 -47.82 31.92
N PRO A 159 -16.94 -47.32 32.43
CA PRO A 159 -16.47 -47.63 33.79
C PRO A 159 -17.20 -46.85 34.90
N LEU A 160 -18.03 -45.87 34.53
CA LEU A 160 -18.80 -45.03 35.45
C LEU A 160 -20.27 -45.47 35.45
N ASP A 161 -20.95 -45.24 36.56
CA ASP A 161 -22.40 -45.37 36.64
C ASP A 161 -23.08 -44.53 35.54
N PRO A 162 -24.02 -45.10 34.74
CA PRO A 162 -24.63 -44.40 33.61
C PRO A 162 -25.37 -43.11 33.98
N VAL A 163 -26.03 -43.09 35.15
CA VAL A 163 -26.71 -41.88 35.64
C VAL A 163 -25.67 -40.81 35.93
N LEU A 164 -24.63 -41.14 36.69
CA LEU A 164 -23.53 -40.21 36.96
C LEU A 164 -22.87 -39.71 35.66
N ALA A 165 -22.60 -40.59 34.70
CA ALA A 165 -22.01 -40.23 33.42
C ALA A 165 -22.89 -39.24 32.63
N SER A 166 -24.21 -39.45 32.59
CA SER A 166 -25.15 -38.54 31.92
C SER A 166 -25.19 -37.15 32.55
N VAL A 167 -25.13 -37.07 33.88
CA VAL A 167 -25.11 -35.81 34.63
C VAL A 167 -23.80 -35.06 34.37
N LEU A 168 -22.66 -35.75 34.48
CA LEU A 168 -21.35 -35.16 34.21
C LEU A 168 -21.23 -34.69 32.76
N TYR A 169 -21.74 -35.46 31.80
CA TYR A 169 -21.77 -35.08 30.39
C TYR A 169 -22.62 -33.82 30.17
N GLY A 170 -23.82 -33.76 30.73
CA GLY A 170 -24.70 -32.59 30.63
C GLY A 170 -24.09 -31.34 31.24
N ILE A 171 -23.49 -31.45 32.44
CA ILE A 171 -22.78 -30.34 33.09
C ILE A 171 -21.59 -29.91 32.24
N GLY A 172 -20.78 -30.85 31.77
CA GLY A 172 -19.59 -30.59 30.95
C GLY A 172 -19.93 -29.87 29.65
N LEU A 173 -20.94 -30.34 28.92
CA LEU A 173 -21.42 -29.69 27.69
C LEU A 173 -21.93 -28.28 27.95
N ASN A 174 -22.78 -28.08 28.97
CA ASN A 174 -23.30 -26.75 29.29
C ASN A 174 -22.20 -25.80 29.75
N LEU A 175 -21.26 -26.28 30.56
CA LEU A 175 -20.10 -25.49 30.98
C LEU A 175 -19.27 -25.06 29.78
N LEU A 176 -18.93 -25.99 28.90
CA LEU A 176 -18.21 -25.70 27.66
C LEU A 176 -18.97 -24.67 26.82
N PHE A 177 -20.28 -24.86 26.64
CA PHE A 177 -21.15 -23.96 25.89
C PHE A 177 -21.15 -22.53 26.45
N PHE A 178 -21.41 -22.36 27.75
CA PHE A 178 -21.48 -21.03 28.37
C PHE A 178 -20.11 -20.35 28.46
N LEU A 179 -19.04 -21.10 28.77
CA LEU A 179 -17.67 -20.57 28.77
C LEU A 179 -17.28 -20.08 27.39
N THR A 180 -17.59 -20.87 26.36
CA THR A 180 -17.28 -20.55 24.96
C THR A 180 -18.03 -19.30 24.51
N ALA A 181 -19.34 -19.21 24.77
CA ALA A 181 -20.15 -18.02 24.46
C ALA A 181 -19.60 -16.77 25.16
N TYR A 182 -19.22 -16.90 26.43
CA TYR A 182 -18.68 -15.82 27.24
C TYR A 182 -17.31 -15.35 26.73
N PHE A 183 -16.42 -16.31 26.46
CA PHE A 183 -15.07 -16.08 25.97
C PHE A 183 -15.06 -15.43 24.59
N PHE A 184 -15.77 -16.01 23.61
CA PHE A 184 -15.85 -15.46 22.26
C PHE A 184 -16.50 -14.08 22.21
N GLY A 185 -17.51 -13.83 23.07
CA GLY A 185 -18.08 -12.48 23.20
C GLY A 185 -17.03 -11.46 23.68
N ASN A 186 -16.20 -11.82 24.67
CA ASN A 186 -15.12 -10.94 25.13
C ASN A 186 -14.02 -10.76 24.09
N LEU A 187 -13.63 -11.84 23.41
CA LEU A 187 -12.61 -11.80 22.36
C LEU A 187 -13.05 -10.92 21.19
N ALA A 188 -14.33 -10.98 20.81
CA ALA A 188 -14.90 -10.10 19.78
C ALA A 188 -14.86 -8.62 20.18
N TRP A 189 -15.09 -8.30 21.46
CA TRP A 189 -14.96 -6.92 21.96
C TRP A 189 -13.50 -6.45 21.96
N LEU A 190 -12.57 -7.30 22.42
CA LEU A 190 -11.12 -7.01 22.42
C LEU A 190 -10.58 -6.84 21.00
N SER A 191 -11.04 -7.67 20.07
CA SER A 191 -10.71 -7.56 18.65
C SER A 191 -11.20 -6.23 18.08
N ALA A 192 -12.46 -5.86 18.32
CA ALA A 192 -13.01 -4.58 17.87
C ALA A 192 -12.28 -3.38 18.46
N ARG A 193 -11.87 -3.44 19.74
CA ARG A 193 -11.06 -2.39 20.37
C ARG A 193 -9.68 -2.27 19.73
N ARG A 194 -8.98 -3.39 19.53
CA ARG A 194 -7.65 -3.41 18.88
C ARG A 194 -7.71 -2.88 17.45
N GLN A 195 -8.74 -3.27 16.70
CA GLN A 195 -8.96 -2.75 15.35
C GLN A 195 -9.12 -1.23 15.34
N ALA A 196 -9.96 -0.69 16.24
CA ALA A 196 -10.11 0.76 16.39
C ALA A 196 -8.80 1.46 16.80
N GLN A 197 -7.98 0.84 17.64
CA GLN A 197 -6.65 1.36 18.02
C GLN A 197 -5.70 1.41 16.83
N LEU A 198 -5.70 0.38 15.99
CA LEU A 198 -4.87 0.33 14.78
C LEU A 198 -5.30 1.38 13.77
N GLU A 199 -6.60 1.56 13.55
CA GLU A 199 -7.15 2.57 12.64
C GLU A 199 -6.80 3.99 13.10
N ASP A 200 -6.96 4.29 14.38
CA ASP A 200 -6.60 5.60 14.96
C ASP A 200 -5.07 5.83 14.95
N GLY A 201 -4.28 4.78 15.15
CA GLY A 201 -2.82 4.82 14.99
C GLY A 201 -2.38 5.11 13.55
N ALA A 202 -2.98 4.42 12.59
CA ALA A 202 -2.70 4.60 11.16
C ALA A 202 -3.05 6.02 10.68
N GLU A 203 -4.20 6.56 11.10
CA GLU A 203 -4.60 7.93 10.75
C GLU A 203 -3.65 8.97 11.35
N ARG A 204 -3.21 8.79 12.61
CA ARG A 204 -2.21 9.68 13.22
C ARG A 204 -0.86 9.62 12.51
N LEU A 205 -0.41 8.42 12.14
CA LEU A 205 0.83 8.24 11.38
C LEU A 205 0.73 8.94 10.02
N ARG A 206 -0.39 8.76 9.31
CA ARG A 206 -0.64 9.41 8.01
C ARG A 206 -0.55 10.93 8.11
N ARG A 207 -1.23 11.54 9.09
CA ARG A 207 -1.17 12.99 9.33
C ARG A 207 0.24 13.47 9.68
N SER A 208 0.97 12.70 10.49
CA SER A 208 2.35 13.04 10.84
C SER A 208 3.29 12.95 9.62
N GLN A 209 3.11 11.96 8.75
CA GLN A 209 3.87 11.85 7.50
C GLN A 209 3.59 13.02 6.58
N GLU A 210 2.32 13.38 6.37
CA GLU A 210 1.93 14.54 5.56
C GLU A 210 2.57 15.84 6.09
N GLN A 211 2.56 16.05 7.41
CA GLN A 211 3.19 17.20 8.05
C GLN A 211 4.72 17.20 7.89
N ASN A 212 5.37 16.05 8.07
CA ASN A 212 6.81 15.92 7.91
C ASN A 212 7.25 16.17 6.48
N THR A 213 6.55 15.60 5.49
CA THR A 213 6.84 15.83 4.07
C THR A 213 6.68 17.30 3.70
N HIS A 214 5.58 17.94 4.14
CA HIS A 214 5.38 19.37 3.91
C HIS A 214 6.47 20.22 4.58
N GLY A 215 6.83 19.90 5.83
CA GLY A 215 7.91 20.55 6.56
C GLY A 215 9.26 20.40 5.85
N ALA A 216 9.57 19.21 5.32
CA ALA A 216 10.79 18.95 4.56
C ALA A 216 10.84 19.78 3.26
N ILE A 217 9.75 19.86 2.50
CA ILE A 217 9.66 20.69 1.28
C ILE A 217 9.87 22.17 1.61
N VAL A 218 9.27 22.68 2.69
CA VAL A 218 9.46 24.08 3.10
C VAL A 218 10.90 24.34 3.52
N ALA A 219 11.51 23.44 4.30
CA ALA A 219 12.90 23.56 4.71
C ALA A 219 13.85 23.53 3.50
N GLU A 220 13.57 22.67 2.53
CA GLU A 220 14.29 22.58 1.26
C GLU A 220 14.23 23.89 0.47
N ARG A 221 13.02 24.45 0.28
CA ARG A 221 12.83 25.74 -0.40
C ARG A 221 13.58 26.89 0.27
N VAL A 222 13.62 26.92 1.61
CA VAL A 222 14.38 27.94 2.35
C VAL A 222 15.89 27.75 2.17
N ARG A 223 16.38 26.50 2.13
CA ARG A 223 17.79 26.22 1.85
C ARG A 223 18.18 26.70 0.46
N ILE A 224 17.41 26.30 -0.57
CA ILE A 224 17.59 26.74 -1.96
C ILE A 224 17.61 28.27 -2.05
N ALA A 225 16.66 28.96 -1.43
CA ALA A 225 16.60 30.42 -1.47
C ALA A 225 17.84 31.07 -0.84
N ARG A 226 18.40 30.47 0.23
CA ARG A 226 19.65 30.94 0.84
C ARG A 226 20.85 30.70 -0.07
N ASP A 227 20.98 29.50 -0.63
CA ASP A 227 22.08 29.16 -1.55
C ASP A 227 22.07 30.08 -2.78
N LEU A 228 20.88 30.35 -3.34
CA LEU A 228 20.70 31.33 -4.42
C LEU A 228 21.10 32.75 -3.97
N HIS A 229 20.69 33.18 -2.77
CA HIS A 229 21.04 34.50 -2.25
C HIS A 229 22.55 34.65 -2.05
N ASP A 230 23.22 33.63 -1.51
CA ASP A 230 24.66 33.65 -1.24
C ASP A 230 25.47 33.76 -2.54
N VAL A 231 25.10 33.01 -3.58
CA VAL A 231 25.71 33.11 -4.91
C VAL A 231 25.51 34.50 -5.51
N VAL A 232 24.29 35.06 -5.46
CA VAL A 232 23.99 36.41 -5.98
C VAL A 232 24.79 37.48 -5.22
N ALA A 233 24.72 37.45 -3.89
CA ALA A 233 25.35 38.45 -3.03
C ALA A 233 26.87 38.49 -3.22
N HIS A 234 27.50 37.31 -3.36
CA HIS A 234 28.93 37.21 -3.60
C HIS A 234 29.34 37.88 -4.92
N HIS A 235 28.70 37.49 -6.02
CA HIS A 235 29.02 38.02 -7.36
C HIS A 235 28.75 39.52 -7.48
N VAL A 236 27.61 40.00 -6.96
CA VAL A 236 27.27 41.43 -6.97
C VAL A 236 28.28 42.25 -6.15
N SER A 237 28.75 41.72 -5.02
CA SER A 237 29.77 42.40 -4.20
C SER A 237 31.10 42.53 -4.93
N VAL A 238 31.57 41.46 -5.60
CA VAL A 238 32.80 41.48 -6.40
C VAL A 238 32.69 42.49 -7.55
N MET A 239 31.58 42.46 -8.30
CA MET A 239 31.34 43.43 -9.39
C MET A 239 31.31 44.87 -8.86
N GLY A 240 30.69 45.11 -7.69
CA GLY A 240 30.64 46.44 -7.07
C GLY A 240 32.02 46.99 -6.70
N VAL A 241 32.90 46.14 -6.14
CA VAL A 241 34.28 46.52 -5.82
C VAL A 241 35.08 46.81 -7.09
N GLN A 242 34.97 45.94 -8.11
CA GLN A 242 35.64 46.10 -9.40
C GLN A 242 35.17 47.36 -10.14
N ALA A 243 33.85 47.64 -10.14
CA ALA A 243 33.29 48.85 -10.73
C ALA A 243 33.81 50.11 -10.02
N GLY A 244 33.92 50.06 -8.68
CA GLY A 244 34.51 51.14 -7.89
C GLY A 244 36.01 51.34 -8.12
N ALA A 245 36.74 50.29 -8.52
CA ALA A 245 38.15 50.38 -8.93
C ALA A 245 38.28 50.98 -10.34
N ALA A 246 37.52 50.48 -11.32
CA ALA A 246 37.51 51.00 -12.69
C ALA A 246 37.16 52.49 -12.72
N ARG A 247 36.17 52.93 -11.94
CA ARG A 247 35.77 54.35 -11.85
C ARG A 247 36.88 55.25 -11.31
N ARG A 248 37.73 54.76 -10.41
CA ARG A 248 38.80 55.57 -9.79
C ARG A 248 39.97 55.84 -10.73
N VAL A 249 40.19 54.97 -11.70
CA VAL A 249 41.36 55.03 -12.60
C VAL A 249 40.98 55.34 -14.04
N PHE A 250 39.71 55.62 -14.31
CA PHE A 250 39.17 55.83 -15.66
C PHE A 250 39.93 56.91 -16.47
N ASP A 251 40.29 58.02 -15.83
CA ASP A 251 41.01 59.13 -16.47
C ASP A 251 42.54 58.97 -16.44
N GLY A 252 43.07 58.08 -15.59
CA GLY A 252 44.50 57.91 -15.33
C GLY A 252 45.14 56.67 -15.99
N ASP A 253 44.36 55.60 -16.16
CA ASP A 253 44.77 54.34 -16.77
C ASP A 253 43.58 53.68 -17.48
N ALA A 254 43.36 54.09 -18.72
CA ALA A 254 42.24 53.64 -19.54
C ALA A 254 42.31 52.14 -19.89
N ASP A 255 43.51 51.55 -19.93
CA ASP A 255 43.69 50.13 -20.25
C ASP A 255 43.34 49.25 -19.04
N PHE A 256 43.73 49.66 -17.83
CA PHE A 256 43.28 49.00 -16.60
C PHE A 256 41.76 49.13 -16.39
N ALA A 257 41.18 50.30 -16.69
CA ALA A 257 39.73 50.49 -16.61
C ALA A 257 38.98 49.56 -17.59
N ARG A 258 39.47 49.41 -18.83
CA ARG A 258 38.91 48.49 -19.83
C ARG A 258 39.00 47.03 -19.41
N SER A 259 40.15 46.58 -18.89
CA SER A 259 40.32 45.19 -18.45
C SER A 259 39.42 44.86 -17.26
N THR A 260 39.27 45.78 -16.31
CA THR A 260 38.38 45.61 -15.15
C THR A 260 36.91 45.53 -15.57
N LEU A 261 36.47 46.33 -16.55
CA LEU A 261 35.11 46.25 -17.10
C LEU A 261 34.85 44.91 -17.80
N ALA A 262 35.83 44.36 -18.53
CA ALA A 262 35.72 43.03 -19.11
C ALA A 262 35.59 41.92 -18.05
N THR A 263 36.33 42.02 -16.94
CA THR A 263 36.19 41.09 -15.81
C THR A 263 34.81 41.16 -15.16
N ILE A 264 34.22 42.36 -15.04
CA ILE A 264 32.84 42.51 -14.53
C ILE A 264 31.84 41.82 -15.46
N GLU A 265 31.99 41.97 -16.78
CA GLU A 265 31.12 41.31 -17.76
C GLU A 265 31.23 39.78 -17.68
N GLU A 266 32.45 39.25 -17.58
CA GLU A 266 32.68 37.81 -17.39
C GLU A 266 32.07 37.31 -16.09
N THR A 267 32.29 38.01 -14.98
CA THR A 267 31.71 37.68 -13.66
C THR A 267 30.18 37.69 -13.71
N ALA A 268 29.56 38.63 -14.45
CA ALA A 268 28.11 38.68 -14.63
C ALA A 268 27.58 37.50 -15.45
N ARG A 269 28.29 37.10 -16.52
CA ARG A 269 27.93 35.92 -17.31
C ARG A 269 28.04 34.64 -16.48
N THR A 270 29.09 34.48 -15.69
CA THR A 270 29.28 33.35 -14.78
C THR A 270 28.17 33.28 -13.73
N ALA A 271 27.84 34.40 -13.06
CA ALA A 271 26.77 34.46 -12.07
C ALA A 271 25.40 34.06 -12.66
N ILE A 272 25.06 34.55 -13.85
CA ILE A 272 23.82 34.18 -14.55
C ILE A 272 23.83 32.70 -14.94
N GLY A 273 24.99 32.17 -15.34
CA GLY A 273 25.18 30.75 -15.65
C GLY A 273 24.95 29.85 -14.44
N GLU A 274 25.55 30.16 -13.30
CA GLU A 274 25.39 29.43 -12.04
C GLU A 274 23.94 29.48 -11.52
N LEU A 275 23.30 30.65 -11.60
CA LEU A 275 21.87 30.79 -11.25
C LEU A 275 20.95 29.97 -12.15
N ARG A 276 21.20 29.95 -13.46
CA ARG A 276 20.44 29.11 -14.41
C ARG A 276 20.70 27.63 -14.16
N GLY A 277 21.91 27.25 -13.77
CA GLY A 277 22.24 25.88 -13.39
C GLY A 277 21.46 25.42 -12.15
N LEU A 278 21.48 26.22 -11.07
CA LEU A 278 20.74 25.93 -9.84
C LEU A 278 19.22 25.89 -10.06
N LEU A 279 18.67 26.83 -10.86
CA LEU A 279 17.24 26.85 -11.20
C LEU A 279 16.85 25.76 -12.21
N GLY A 280 17.76 25.31 -13.06
CA GLY A 280 17.54 24.24 -14.03
C GLY A 280 17.35 22.88 -13.36
N VAL A 281 18.13 22.60 -12.31
CA VAL A 281 17.99 21.40 -11.46
C VAL A 281 16.67 21.41 -10.67
N LEU A 282 16.12 22.59 -10.38
CA LEU A 282 14.84 22.75 -9.68
C LEU A 282 13.61 22.70 -10.59
N ARG A 283 13.80 22.72 -11.91
CA ARG A 283 12.70 22.66 -12.90
C ARG A 283 12.46 21.26 -13.46
N GLU A 284 13.14 20.26 -12.91
CA GLU A 284 12.85 18.83 -13.10
C GLU A 284 11.72 18.32 -12.16
N GLU A 285 10.73 19.16 -11.87
CA GLU A 285 9.40 18.64 -11.54
C GLU A 285 8.66 18.37 -12.86
N PRO A 286 8.01 17.22 -13.04
CA PRO A 286 7.23 16.95 -14.24
C PRO A 286 6.03 17.89 -14.23
N GLU A 287 6.11 18.99 -14.99
CA GLU A 287 4.91 19.74 -15.33
C GLU A 287 3.91 18.76 -15.98
N PRO A 288 2.62 18.81 -15.62
CA PRO A 288 1.61 18.01 -16.27
C PRO A 288 1.64 18.36 -17.77
N PRO A 289 1.62 17.36 -18.68
CA PRO A 289 1.99 17.57 -20.06
C PRO A 289 0.99 18.51 -20.72
N GLU A 290 1.44 19.69 -21.12
CA GLU A 290 0.76 20.46 -22.14
C GLU A 290 0.76 19.65 -23.44
N PRO A 291 -0.39 19.51 -24.12
CA PRO A 291 -0.49 18.67 -25.31
C PRO A 291 0.06 19.44 -26.52
N ARG A 292 1.34 19.22 -26.88
CA ARG A 292 1.87 19.26 -28.27
C ARG A 292 3.41 19.12 -28.34
N SER A 293 3.89 17.90 -28.54
CA SER A 293 4.83 17.45 -29.60
C SER A 293 5.33 16.06 -29.23
N ALA A 294 5.24 15.09 -30.15
CA ALA A 294 5.74 13.74 -29.96
C ALA A 294 7.18 13.74 -29.41
N SER A 295 7.46 12.90 -28.42
CA SER A 295 8.81 12.72 -27.88
C SER A 295 9.83 12.48 -29.01
N PRO A 296 11.01 13.10 -28.98
CA PRO A 296 12.00 12.97 -30.05
C PRO A 296 12.47 11.51 -30.20
N GLY A 297 12.32 10.95 -31.39
CA GLY A 297 12.65 9.56 -31.72
C GLY A 297 13.83 9.43 -32.68
N LEU A 298 14.10 8.20 -33.12
CA LEU A 298 15.18 7.90 -34.08
C LEU A 298 14.98 8.58 -35.44
N ASP A 299 13.74 8.91 -35.79
CA ASP A 299 13.32 9.64 -36.99
C ASP A 299 13.86 11.07 -37.04
N GLN A 300 14.21 11.65 -35.89
CA GLN A 300 14.75 13.00 -35.77
C GLN A 300 16.29 13.06 -35.72
N LEU A 301 16.97 11.91 -35.76
CA LEU A 301 18.44 11.86 -35.84
C LEU A 301 19.02 12.58 -37.07
N PRO A 302 18.40 12.52 -38.27
CA PRO A 302 18.88 13.28 -39.43
C PRO A 302 18.90 14.80 -39.17
N ASP A 303 17.95 15.33 -38.40
CA ASP A 303 17.89 16.76 -38.08
C ASP A 303 19.01 17.17 -37.10
N LEU A 304 19.33 16.30 -36.13
CA LEU A 304 20.49 16.51 -35.25
C LEU A 304 21.81 16.50 -36.03
N VAL A 305 21.94 15.59 -37.00
CA VAL A 305 23.12 15.51 -37.88
C VAL A 305 23.22 16.77 -38.75
N ALA A 306 22.11 17.24 -39.31
CA ALA A 306 22.08 18.48 -40.09
C ALA A 306 22.46 19.70 -39.24
N ALA A 307 21.99 19.78 -37.99
CA ALA A 307 22.38 20.82 -37.05
C ALA A 307 23.89 20.78 -36.76
N ALA A 308 24.47 19.59 -36.52
CA ALA A 308 25.91 19.46 -36.32
C ALA A 308 26.73 19.82 -37.58
N ARG A 309 26.25 19.50 -38.79
CA ARG A 309 26.89 19.94 -40.04
C ARG A 309 26.93 21.46 -40.18
N SER A 310 25.90 22.15 -39.70
CA SER A 310 25.83 23.62 -39.76
C SER A 310 26.90 24.32 -38.92
N THR A 311 27.55 23.62 -37.98
CA THR A 311 28.69 24.15 -37.20
C THR A 311 30.04 23.97 -37.91
N GLY A 312 30.04 23.50 -39.17
CA GLY A 312 31.25 23.28 -39.97
C GLY A 312 31.90 21.89 -39.78
N LEU A 313 31.23 20.96 -39.08
CA LEU A 313 31.69 19.59 -38.88
C LEU A 313 31.22 18.71 -40.04
N ASP A 314 32.11 17.93 -40.66
CA ASP A 314 31.72 16.95 -41.67
C ASP A 314 31.14 15.70 -40.98
N VAL A 315 29.81 15.56 -40.96
CA VAL A 315 29.14 14.46 -40.26
C VAL A 315 28.63 13.42 -41.26
N ASN A 316 29.19 12.22 -41.24
CA ASN A 316 28.63 11.07 -41.96
C ASN A 316 27.53 10.39 -41.11
N TYR A 317 26.40 10.05 -41.73
CA TYR A 317 25.28 9.39 -41.04
C TYR A 317 24.84 8.17 -41.84
N GLY A 318 24.80 7.01 -41.17
CA GLY A 318 24.39 5.74 -41.78
C GLY A 318 23.47 4.94 -40.88
N VAL A 319 22.42 4.38 -41.49
CA VAL A 319 21.54 3.37 -40.86
C VAL A 319 21.84 2.03 -41.51
N TYR A 320 22.11 1.02 -40.68
CA TYR A 320 22.55 -0.30 -41.12
C TYR A 320 21.66 -1.40 -40.52
N GLY A 321 21.37 -2.43 -41.31
CA GLY A 321 20.44 -3.51 -40.96
C GLY A 321 18.99 -3.19 -41.35
N GLU A 322 18.10 -4.18 -41.21
CA GLU A 322 16.67 -3.99 -41.46
C GLU A 322 16.03 -3.16 -40.33
N HIS A 323 15.33 -2.09 -40.72
CA HIS A 323 14.66 -1.21 -39.78
C HIS A 323 13.59 -1.98 -39.00
N ARG A 324 13.69 -1.94 -37.66
CA ARG A 324 12.75 -2.61 -36.76
C ARG A 324 12.18 -1.62 -35.76
N ALA A 325 10.94 -1.84 -35.37
CA ALA A 325 10.30 -1.06 -34.32
C ALA A 325 11.05 -1.24 -33.00
N VAL A 326 11.50 -0.13 -32.42
CA VAL A 326 12.11 -0.09 -31.09
C VAL A 326 11.12 0.55 -30.11
N PRO A 327 11.13 0.18 -28.82
CA PRO A 327 10.31 0.85 -27.82
C PRO A 327 10.59 2.36 -27.79
N ASP A 328 9.56 3.19 -27.67
CA ASP A 328 9.69 4.66 -27.69
C ASP A 328 10.70 5.18 -26.66
N ALA A 329 10.73 4.56 -25.47
CA ALA A 329 11.69 4.91 -24.43
C ALA A 329 13.15 4.66 -24.85
N VAL A 330 13.41 3.58 -25.61
CA VAL A 330 14.73 3.28 -26.20
C VAL A 330 15.06 4.28 -27.31
N ALA A 331 14.08 4.63 -28.16
CA ALA A 331 14.27 5.62 -29.22
C ALA A 331 14.67 7.00 -28.66
N VAL A 332 14.00 7.46 -27.59
CA VAL A 332 14.31 8.72 -26.91
C VAL A 332 15.70 8.66 -26.28
N SER A 333 16.04 7.57 -25.58
CA SER A 333 17.36 7.41 -24.97
C SER A 333 18.49 7.35 -26.00
N ALA A 334 18.29 6.66 -27.12
CA ALA A 334 19.23 6.63 -28.24
C ALA A 334 19.41 8.03 -28.87
N TYR A 335 18.30 8.76 -29.10
CA TYR A 335 18.35 10.15 -29.58
C TYR A 335 19.19 11.05 -28.68
N ARG A 336 18.97 10.97 -27.35
CA ARG A 336 19.72 11.77 -26.37
C ARG A 336 21.20 11.40 -26.30
N VAL A 337 21.55 10.12 -26.48
CA VAL A 337 22.96 9.70 -26.57
C VAL A 337 23.64 10.31 -27.79
N VAL A 338 23.01 10.28 -28.97
CA VAL A 338 23.56 10.92 -30.18
C VAL A 338 23.69 12.43 -29.99
N GLN A 339 22.68 13.08 -29.42
CA GLN A 339 22.68 14.53 -29.16
C GLN A 339 23.85 14.95 -28.26
N GLU A 340 24.02 14.25 -27.13
CA GLU A 340 25.08 14.55 -26.18
C GLU A 340 26.46 14.25 -26.78
N ALA A 341 26.60 13.13 -27.51
CA ALA A 341 27.84 12.77 -28.20
C ALA A 341 28.25 13.82 -29.25
N LEU A 342 27.34 14.24 -30.14
CA LEU A 342 27.62 15.28 -31.13
C LEU A 342 27.93 16.64 -30.48
N THR A 343 27.24 16.97 -29.39
CA THR A 343 27.53 18.20 -28.62
C THR A 343 28.94 18.16 -28.05
N ASN A 344 29.38 17.01 -27.54
CA ASN A 344 30.74 16.83 -27.03
C ASN A 344 31.78 16.95 -28.15
N VAL A 345 31.51 16.42 -29.35
CA VAL A 345 32.40 16.58 -30.50
C VAL A 345 32.56 18.07 -30.85
N VAL A 346 31.46 18.80 -30.99
CA VAL A 346 31.47 20.23 -31.35
C VAL A 346 32.18 21.08 -30.29
N LYS A 347 31.94 20.81 -28.99
CA LYS A 347 32.49 21.62 -27.91
C LYS A 347 33.93 21.27 -27.54
N HIS A 348 34.32 20.00 -27.67
CA HIS A 348 35.52 19.49 -27.01
C HIS A 348 36.52 18.77 -27.92
N ALA A 349 36.08 18.12 -29.01
CA ALA A 349 36.96 17.21 -29.75
C ALA A 349 37.96 17.91 -30.70
N ARG A 350 37.72 19.18 -31.08
CA ARG A 350 38.44 19.86 -32.18
C ARG A 350 38.52 19.01 -33.46
N ALA A 351 37.49 18.20 -33.69
CA ALA A 351 37.36 17.30 -34.82
C ALA A 351 36.98 18.06 -36.09
N ARG A 352 37.36 17.50 -37.25
CA ARG A 352 36.92 17.97 -38.58
C ARG A 352 35.82 17.08 -39.13
N ALA A 353 35.80 15.81 -38.74
CA ALA A 353 34.81 14.84 -39.15
C ALA A 353 34.24 14.06 -37.97
N ALA A 354 32.96 13.72 -38.08
CA ALA A 354 32.27 12.78 -37.19
C ALA A 354 31.47 11.76 -37.99
N ASP A 355 31.30 10.57 -37.45
CA ASP A 355 30.56 9.48 -38.08
C ASP A 355 29.55 8.91 -37.07
N VAL A 356 28.27 8.98 -37.44
CA VAL A 356 27.12 8.53 -36.65
C VAL A 356 26.52 7.32 -37.34
N ARG A 357 26.52 6.17 -36.64
CA ARG A 357 25.99 4.91 -37.13
C ARG A 357 24.89 4.40 -36.23
N VAL A 358 23.76 4.05 -36.85
CA VAL A 358 22.64 3.37 -36.22
C VAL A 358 22.57 1.96 -36.80
N ARG A 359 22.82 0.93 -35.99
CA ARG A 359 22.81 -0.47 -36.43
C ARG A 359 21.65 -1.22 -35.75
N PHE A 360 20.77 -1.82 -36.54
CA PHE A 360 19.71 -2.70 -36.06
C PHE A 360 20.21 -4.15 -36.05
N LEU A 361 20.77 -4.60 -34.92
CA LEU A 361 21.29 -5.96 -34.72
C LEU A 361 20.20 -6.90 -34.19
N ASP A 362 20.35 -8.22 -34.37
CA ASP A 362 19.29 -9.22 -34.14
C ASP A 362 18.54 -9.07 -32.80
N ALA A 363 19.24 -8.67 -31.73
CA ALA A 363 18.67 -8.48 -30.39
C ALA A 363 18.97 -7.12 -29.75
N GLU A 364 19.58 -6.18 -30.48
CA GLU A 364 19.93 -4.87 -29.94
C GLU A 364 19.93 -3.76 -31.00
N LEU A 365 19.59 -2.55 -30.56
CA LEU A 365 19.86 -1.31 -31.30
C LEU A 365 21.21 -0.79 -30.85
N GLU A 366 22.14 -0.65 -31.78
CA GLU A 366 23.46 -0.09 -31.51
C GLU A 366 23.58 1.31 -32.13
N ILE A 367 24.09 2.25 -31.34
CA ILE A 367 24.43 3.61 -31.73
C ILE A 367 25.94 3.77 -31.55
N GLU A 368 26.63 4.18 -32.60
CA GLU A 368 28.07 4.46 -32.58
C GLU A 368 28.31 5.87 -33.12
N VAL A 369 28.91 6.73 -32.30
CA VAL A 369 29.36 8.07 -32.69
C VAL A 369 30.87 8.11 -32.54
N THR A 370 31.57 8.43 -33.62
CA THR A 370 33.02 8.58 -33.62
C THR A 370 33.43 9.91 -34.21
N ASP A 371 34.57 10.44 -33.77
CA ASP A 371 35.20 11.62 -34.35
C ASP A 371 36.67 11.37 -34.71
N ASP A 372 37.28 12.31 -35.43
CA ASP A 372 38.71 12.34 -35.80
C ASP A 372 39.53 13.35 -34.97
N GLY A 373 38.99 13.80 -33.83
CA GLY A 373 39.59 14.79 -32.96
C GLY A 373 40.83 14.30 -32.21
N LEU A 374 41.41 15.17 -31.37
CA LEU A 374 42.67 14.88 -30.68
C LEU A 374 42.58 13.79 -29.60
N GLY A 375 41.36 13.33 -29.27
CA GLY A 375 41.15 12.21 -28.33
C GLY A 375 41.90 12.37 -27.01
N GLU A 376 42.04 13.61 -26.50
CA GLU A 376 42.93 13.91 -25.37
C GLU A 376 42.56 13.08 -24.13
N VAL A 377 43.49 12.20 -23.76
CA VAL A 377 43.38 11.19 -22.68
C VAL A 377 43.35 11.82 -21.27
N GLY A 378 43.31 13.16 -21.14
CA GLY A 378 43.58 13.83 -19.85
C GLY A 378 42.66 14.98 -19.43
N VAL A 379 41.67 15.40 -20.23
CA VAL A 379 40.86 16.60 -19.91
C VAL A 379 39.43 16.26 -19.46
N ALA A 380 38.89 15.09 -19.86
CA ALA A 380 37.55 14.65 -19.46
C ALA A 380 37.39 14.36 -17.96
N GLU A 381 38.49 14.14 -17.22
CA GLU A 381 38.46 13.97 -15.76
C GLU A 381 38.45 15.29 -14.98
N ARG A 382 38.84 16.43 -15.60
CA ARG A 382 39.06 17.69 -14.87
C ARG A 382 38.00 18.77 -15.10
N THR A 383 37.10 18.58 -16.07
CA THR A 383 35.99 19.51 -16.33
C THR A 383 34.68 18.74 -16.50
N GLY A 384 33.98 18.49 -15.39
CA GLY A 384 32.54 18.18 -15.36
C GLY A 384 32.06 16.99 -16.19
N GLY A 385 32.39 15.76 -15.77
CA GLY A 385 31.95 14.50 -16.40
C GLY A 385 30.46 14.15 -16.30
N PHE A 386 29.56 15.13 -16.16
CA PHE A 386 28.10 14.91 -16.05
C PHE A 386 27.48 14.36 -17.33
N GLY A 387 27.98 14.75 -18.51
CA GLY A 387 27.45 14.28 -19.80
C GLY A 387 27.62 12.76 -20.00
N LEU A 388 28.80 12.22 -19.68
CA LEU A 388 29.10 10.78 -19.77
C LEU A 388 28.37 9.96 -18.69
N VAL A 389 28.26 10.50 -17.47
CA VAL A 389 27.49 9.88 -16.38
C VAL A 389 26.02 9.80 -16.77
N GLY A 390 25.42 10.90 -17.23
CA GLY A 390 24.02 10.93 -17.68
C GLY A 390 23.75 10.02 -18.87
N MET A 391 24.67 9.92 -19.84
CA MET A 391 24.55 8.94 -20.92
C MET A 391 24.57 7.50 -20.38
N ARG A 392 25.44 7.18 -19.42
CA ARG A 392 25.55 5.84 -18.83
C ARG A 392 24.29 5.45 -18.06
N GLU A 393 23.76 6.37 -17.26
CA GLU A 393 22.52 6.16 -16.50
C GLU A 393 21.33 5.91 -17.43
N ARG A 394 21.16 6.73 -18.48
CA ARG A 394 20.08 6.56 -19.47
C ARG A 394 20.15 5.22 -20.21
N VAL A 395 21.34 4.77 -20.57
CA VAL A 395 21.54 3.47 -21.22
C VAL A 395 21.27 2.32 -20.25
N ALA A 396 21.71 2.44 -18.99
CA ALA A 396 21.51 1.42 -17.95
C ALA A 396 20.04 1.20 -17.58
N VAL A 397 19.20 2.25 -17.60
CA VAL A 397 17.74 2.16 -17.37
C VAL A 397 17.06 1.17 -18.33
N HIS A 398 17.62 0.98 -19.53
CA HIS A 398 17.10 0.06 -20.54
C HIS A 398 17.84 -1.28 -20.58
N GLY A 399 18.68 -1.59 -19.58
CA GLY A 399 19.53 -2.79 -19.58
C GLY A 399 20.62 -2.76 -20.65
N GLY A 400 20.92 -1.58 -21.20
CA GLY A 400 21.92 -1.39 -22.23
C GLY A 400 23.34 -1.23 -21.71
N ARG A 401 24.29 -1.10 -22.64
CA ARG A 401 25.71 -0.90 -22.35
C ARG A 401 26.24 0.32 -23.09
N LEU A 402 27.05 1.13 -22.41
CA LEU A 402 27.72 2.30 -22.97
C LEU A 402 29.24 2.14 -22.84
N GLU A 403 29.92 2.17 -23.97
CA GLU A 403 31.38 2.24 -24.08
C GLU A 403 31.77 3.61 -24.62
N ALA A 404 32.59 4.35 -23.86
CA ALA A 404 33.09 5.65 -24.28
C ALA A 404 34.60 5.72 -24.05
N GLY A 405 35.38 6.10 -25.06
CA GLY A 405 36.83 6.19 -24.92
C GLY A 405 37.57 6.60 -26.21
N PRO A 406 38.87 6.93 -26.08
CA PRO A 406 39.72 7.28 -27.20
C PRO A 406 39.92 6.09 -28.14
N ARG A 407 40.08 6.35 -29.45
CA ARG A 407 40.32 5.33 -30.47
C ARG A 407 41.80 5.13 -30.74
N GLN A 408 42.19 3.89 -31.08
CA GLN A 408 43.52 3.60 -31.61
C GLN A 408 43.63 4.22 -33.01
N GLY A 409 44.44 5.28 -33.14
CA GLY A 409 44.58 6.07 -34.37
C GLY A 409 44.06 7.50 -34.30
N GLY A 410 43.57 7.97 -33.15
CA GLY A 410 43.04 9.32 -32.96
C GLY A 410 41.51 9.36 -32.93
N GLY A 411 40.95 10.37 -32.26
CA GLY A 411 39.51 10.55 -32.08
C GLY A 411 38.92 9.87 -30.84
N TYR A 412 37.66 10.15 -30.59
CA TYR A 412 36.88 9.55 -29.51
C TYR A 412 35.73 8.69 -30.06
N ARG A 413 35.30 7.68 -29.31
CA ARG A 413 34.19 6.80 -29.66
C ARG A 413 33.21 6.73 -28.50
N VAL A 414 31.93 6.92 -28.81
CA VAL A 414 30.79 6.62 -27.94
C VAL A 414 29.96 5.54 -28.63
N ARG A 415 29.82 4.38 -27.99
CA ARG A 415 29.05 3.24 -28.47
C ARG A 415 28.02 2.84 -27.42
N ALA A 416 26.74 2.89 -27.76
CA ALA A 416 25.63 2.50 -26.89
C ALA A 416 24.85 1.34 -27.53
N GLY A 417 24.66 0.26 -26.79
CA GLY A 417 23.81 -0.87 -27.17
C GLY A 417 22.56 -0.91 -26.30
N PHE A 418 21.39 -1.01 -26.92
CA PHE A 418 20.09 -1.11 -26.26
C PHE A 418 19.42 -2.45 -26.63
N PRO A 419 19.13 -3.33 -25.67
CA PRO A 419 18.40 -4.56 -25.94
C PRO A 419 17.03 -4.25 -26.57
N THR A 420 16.76 -4.81 -27.74
CA THR A 420 15.46 -4.77 -28.40
C THR A 420 14.86 -6.15 -28.20
N ALA A 421 13.78 -6.25 -27.42
CA ALA A 421 13.26 -7.54 -26.92
C ALA A 421 12.92 -8.54 -28.04
N ALA A 422 13.91 -9.31 -28.46
CA ALA A 422 13.83 -10.54 -29.25
C ALA A 422 14.75 -11.65 -28.68
N ALA A 423 15.54 -11.37 -27.64
CA ALA A 423 16.44 -12.34 -26.99
C ALA A 423 16.15 -12.48 -25.48
N THR A 424 14.90 -12.73 -25.11
CA THR A 424 14.53 -13.02 -23.71
C THR A 424 13.71 -14.31 -23.57
N VAL A 425 13.93 -15.31 -24.43
CA VAL A 425 13.56 -16.71 -24.16
C VAL A 425 14.55 -17.69 -24.81
N ARG A 426 15.72 -17.89 -24.21
CA ARG A 426 16.46 -19.18 -24.24
C ARG A 426 17.64 -19.08 -23.28
N GLU A 427 17.88 -20.18 -22.54
CA GLU A 427 18.76 -20.37 -21.37
C GLU A 427 18.10 -19.97 -20.02
N GLU A 428 17.85 -20.83 -19.04
CA GLU A 428 18.22 -22.22 -18.75
C GLU A 428 17.11 -22.89 -17.92
N LEU A 429 16.75 -24.14 -18.26
CA LEU A 429 16.11 -25.07 -17.34
C LEU A 429 17.02 -26.32 -17.29
N PRO A 430 17.66 -26.63 -16.15
CA PRO A 430 18.35 -27.90 -16.00
C PRO A 430 17.36 -29.01 -15.61
N ALA A 431 17.62 -30.18 -16.22
CA ALA A 431 17.29 -31.55 -15.82
C ALA A 431 15.82 -31.99 -15.70
N SER A 432 15.47 -32.94 -16.58
CA SER A 432 14.97 -34.25 -16.15
C SER A 432 15.59 -35.35 -17.00
#